data_AF-A0A3C0VZ21-F1
#
_entry.id   AF-A0A3C0VZ21-F1
#
_cell.length_a   1.000
_cell.length_b   1.000
_cell.length_c   1.000
_cell.angle_alpha   90.00
_cell.angle_beta   90.00
_cell.angle_gamma   90.00
#
_symmetry.space_group_name_H-M   'P 1'
#
loop_
_entity.id
_entity.type
_entity.pdbx_description
1 polymer ?
#
loop_
_entity_poly.entity_id
_entity_poly.type
_entity_poly.pdbx_seq_one_letter_code
_entity_poly.pdbx_strand_id
1 'polypeptide(L)'
;MPQLDSNQLWERFKKYYTEFPSINLSLDISRMDFTEKFIEEMRPRLAKAFKAMDELEAGAIANPDENRMVGHYWLRNSDLAPTPEIKAAIDQTLTDIKAFTAKVHAGEINGADGKFEHFLVIGIGGSALGPQFVAKALTQPGKDRMTPWFIDNTDPDGIDQIKAKLVNLLGKTLIIVISKSGGTKETRNGMLEIQAAYDEAGLSFSDHAVAVTGEGSNLDQVATAGGWIQRFPMWDWVGGRTSETSAVGLLPAALQGFEIDEFL
;
A
#
# COMPACT_ATOMS: atom_id res chain seq x y z
N MET A 1 8.37 -10.28 39.13
CA MET A 1 8.52 -9.16 40.10
C MET A 1 7.65 -9.41 41.33
N PRO A 2 7.93 -8.81 42.52
CA PRO A 2 6.96 -8.82 43.62
C PRO A 2 5.63 -8.24 43.13
N GLN A 3 4.52 -8.79 43.63
CA GLN A 3 3.18 -8.35 43.26
C GLN A 3 3.00 -6.91 43.74
N LEU A 4 2.96 -5.96 42.80
CA LEU A 4 2.75 -4.55 43.11
C LEU A 4 1.34 -4.38 43.66
N ASP A 5 1.20 -3.60 44.73
CA ASP A 5 -0.11 -3.21 45.25
C ASP A 5 -0.79 -2.18 44.33
N SER A 6 -2.06 -1.87 44.60
CA SER A 6 -2.84 -0.93 43.79
C SER A 6 -2.23 0.48 43.72
N ASN A 7 -1.61 0.96 44.79
CA ASN A 7 -0.98 2.28 44.82
C ASN A 7 0.31 2.29 43.99
N GLN A 8 1.13 1.24 44.12
CA GLN A 8 2.34 1.06 43.34
C GLN A 8 2.03 0.90 41.85
N LEU A 9 0.95 0.20 41.50
CA LEU A 9 0.46 0.10 40.13
C LEU A 9 -0.03 1.44 39.58
N TRP A 10 -0.71 2.24 40.40
CA TRP A 10 -1.15 3.58 40.02
C TRP A 10 0.04 4.52 39.73
N GLU A 11 1.06 4.52 40.61
CA GLU A 11 2.28 5.30 40.38
C GLU A 11 3.02 4.82 39.11
N ARG A 12 3.06 3.51 38.87
CA ARG A 12 3.65 2.94 37.66
C ARG A 12 2.88 3.34 36.41
N PHE A 13 1.54 3.34 36.45
CA PHE A 13 0.70 3.81 35.35
C PHE A 13 1.01 5.28 35.02
N LYS A 14 0.98 6.19 36.00
CA LYS A 14 1.28 7.60 35.78
C LYS A 14 2.65 7.85 35.14
N LYS A 15 3.63 6.97 35.42
CA LYS A 15 4.98 7.07 34.86
C LYS A 15 5.09 6.52 33.43
N TYR A 16 4.35 5.48 33.10
CA TYR A 16 4.53 4.69 31.86
C TYR A 16 3.36 4.74 30.89
N TYR A 17 2.34 5.52 31.24
CA TYR A 17 1.33 5.97 30.31
C TYR A 17 1.85 7.21 29.58
N THR A 18 1.79 7.19 28.25
CA THR A 18 2.17 8.33 27.42
C THR A 18 1.08 8.58 26.39
N GLU A 19 0.62 9.81 26.31
CA GLU A 19 -0.29 10.28 25.29
C GLU A 19 0.47 11.07 24.22
N PHE A 20 0.05 10.91 22.98
CA PHE A 20 0.47 11.68 21.82
C PHE A 20 -0.78 12.34 21.23
N PRO A 21 -1.28 13.44 21.83
CA PRO A 21 -2.56 14.05 21.45
C PRO A 21 -2.61 14.50 19.98
N SER A 22 -1.47 14.89 19.42
CA SER A 22 -1.34 15.33 18.03
C SER A 22 -1.73 14.26 17.01
N ILE A 23 -1.65 12.97 17.38
CA ILE A 23 -2.00 11.84 16.52
C ILE A 23 -3.05 10.92 17.18
N ASN A 24 -3.70 11.39 18.25
CA ASN A 24 -4.69 10.65 19.02
C ASN A 24 -4.26 9.21 19.40
N LEU A 25 -2.99 9.05 19.78
CA LEU A 25 -2.41 7.78 20.20
C LEU A 25 -2.08 7.83 21.68
N SER A 26 -2.31 6.73 22.40
CA SER A 26 -1.79 6.55 23.76
C SER A 26 -1.17 5.18 23.90
N LEU A 27 -0.11 5.09 24.71
CA LEU A 27 0.62 3.86 24.98
C LEU A 27 0.75 3.68 26.50
N ASP A 28 0.24 2.55 27.00
CA ASP A 28 0.42 2.13 28.39
C ASP A 28 1.32 0.87 28.43
N ILE A 29 2.55 1.03 28.92
CA ILE A 29 3.47 -0.11 29.15
C ILE A 29 3.55 -0.50 30.64
N SER A 30 2.75 0.10 31.51
CA SER A 30 2.83 -0.09 32.97
C SER A 30 2.59 -1.54 33.42
N ARG A 31 1.88 -2.33 32.60
CA ARG A 31 1.56 -3.74 32.85
C ARG A 31 2.58 -4.74 32.30
N MET A 32 3.64 -4.26 31.64
CA MET A 32 4.71 -5.13 31.16
C MET A 32 5.68 -5.50 32.28
N ASP A 33 6.21 -6.73 32.22
CA ASP A 33 7.18 -7.26 33.19
C ASP A 33 8.60 -6.74 32.91
N PHE A 34 8.87 -5.49 33.32
CA PHE A 34 10.21 -4.92 33.33
C PHE A 34 10.51 -4.13 34.61
N THR A 35 11.78 -4.11 35.01
CA THR A 35 12.28 -3.31 36.13
C THR A 35 12.82 -1.97 35.65
N GLU A 36 13.00 -1.00 36.56
CA GLU A 36 13.72 0.26 36.25
C GLU A 36 15.14 -0.02 35.75
N LYS A 37 15.81 -1.00 36.37
CA LYS A 37 17.15 -1.46 35.97
C LYS A 37 17.19 -1.92 34.51
N PHE A 38 16.15 -2.61 34.04
CA PHE A 38 16.05 -3.04 32.65
C PHE A 38 16.05 -1.85 31.68
N ILE A 39 15.31 -0.77 31.99
CA ILE A 39 15.29 0.44 31.15
C ILE A 39 16.69 1.06 31.05
N GLU A 40 17.37 1.21 32.19
CA GLU A 40 18.72 1.77 32.24
C GLU A 40 19.72 0.92 31.43
N GLU A 41 19.64 -0.41 31.55
CA GLU A 41 20.46 -1.34 30.77
C GLU A 41 20.18 -1.28 29.27
N MET A 42 18.95 -0.92 28.86
CA MET A 42 18.59 -0.77 27.45
C MET A 42 18.99 0.57 26.83
N ARG A 43 19.25 1.63 27.63
CA ARG A 43 19.57 2.98 27.11
C ARG A 43 20.66 3.00 26.03
N PRO A 44 21.81 2.32 26.18
CA PRO A 44 22.84 2.33 25.15
C PRO A 44 22.38 1.67 23.83
N ARG A 45 21.54 0.62 23.92
CA ARG A 45 20.97 -0.05 22.75
C ARG A 45 19.95 0.83 22.04
N LEU A 46 19.13 1.56 22.79
CA LEU A 46 18.19 2.54 22.26
C LEU A 46 18.93 3.69 21.55
N ALA A 47 19.97 4.24 22.16
CA ALA A 47 20.79 5.29 21.53
C ALA A 47 21.41 4.81 20.21
N LYS A 48 21.90 3.56 20.17
CA LYS A 48 22.39 2.94 18.93
C LYS A 48 21.28 2.77 17.89
N ALA A 49 20.08 2.37 18.31
CA ALA A 49 18.93 2.21 17.41
C ALA A 49 18.50 3.54 16.79
N PHE A 50 18.40 4.62 17.60
CA PHE A 50 18.07 5.95 17.09
C PHE A 50 19.11 6.46 16.09
N LYS A 51 20.41 6.31 16.38
CA LYS A 51 21.46 6.67 15.41
C LYS A 51 21.34 5.89 14.10
N ALA A 52 21.03 4.59 14.19
CA ALA A 52 20.83 3.76 13.00
C ALA A 52 19.56 4.15 12.23
N MET A 53 18.51 4.62 12.91
CA MET A 53 17.33 5.19 12.27
C MET A 53 17.67 6.50 11.55
N ASP A 54 18.43 7.41 12.17
CA ASP A 54 18.86 8.65 11.51
C ASP A 54 19.69 8.37 10.24
N GLU A 55 20.62 7.41 10.31
CA GLU A 55 21.43 6.97 9.16
C GLU A 55 20.57 6.33 8.07
N LEU A 56 19.62 5.48 8.46
CA LEU A 56 18.64 4.88 7.54
C LEU A 56 17.86 6.00 6.83
N GLU A 57 17.31 6.94 7.59
CA GLU A 57 16.44 8.01 7.13
C GLU A 57 17.14 9.01 6.20
N ALA A 58 18.44 9.21 6.41
CA ALA A 58 19.32 9.98 5.53
C ALA A 58 19.70 9.24 4.23
N GLY A 59 19.19 8.03 3.99
CA GLY A 59 19.40 7.28 2.75
C GLY A 59 20.62 6.36 2.75
N ALA A 60 21.08 5.88 3.90
CA ALA A 60 22.11 4.85 3.95
C ALA A 60 21.65 3.55 3.25
N ILE A 61 22.61 2.82 2.67
CA ILE A 61 22.37 1.45 2.19
C ILE A 61 22.16 0.55 3.40
N ALA A 62 20.89 0.24 3.67
CA ALA A 62 20.48 -0.59 4.80
C ALA A 62 20.15 -2.03 4.41
N ASN A 63 19.98 -2.29 3.10
CA ASN A 63 19.86 -3.63 2.56
C ASN A 63 21.12 -3.96 1.74
N PRO A 64 22.18 -4.49 2.38
CA PRO A 64 23.47 -4.72 1.73
C PRO A 64 23.41 -5.85 0.69
N ASP A 65 22.56 -6.86 0.90
CA ASP A 65 22.43 -8.00 0.00
C ASP A 65 21.89 -7.59 -1.37
N GLU A 66 21.02 -6.58 -1.42
CA GLU A 66 20.49 -6.01 -2.65
C GLU A 66 21.12 -4.67 -3.04
N ASN A 67 22.05 -4.15 -2.22
CA ASN A 67 22.65 -2.83 -2.35
C ASN A 67 21.60 -1.69 -2.51
N ARG A 68 20.60 -1.67 -1.63
CA ARG A 68 19.47 -0.72 -1.69
C ARG A 68 19.30 0.11 -0.42
N MET A 69 18.79 1.32 -0.62
CA MET A 69 18.19 2.11 0.45
C MET A 69 16.85 1.48 0.89
N VAL A 70 16.35 1.92 2.05
CA VAL A 70 15.00 1.60 2.52
C VAL A 70 14.32 2.93 2.84
N GLY A 71 13.35 3.33 2.03
CA GLY A 71 12.86 4.73 2.00
C GLY A 71 11.36 4.93 2.20
N HIS A 72 10.65 3.93 2.75
CA HIS A 72 9.18 3.97 2.85
C HIS A 72 8.62 5.11 3.72
N TYR A 73 9.42 5.69 4.61
CA TYR A 73 9.04 6.85 5.42
C TYR A 73 9.07 8.16 4.61
N TRP A 74 9.91 8.27 3.56
CA TRP A 74 9.86 9.42 2.63
C TRP A 74 8.52 9.52 1.90
N LEU A 75 7.83 8.39 1.72
CA LEU A 75 6.51 8.36 1.09
C LEU A 75 5.45 9.11 1.91
N ARG A 76 5.64 9.22 3.22
CA ARG A 76 4.75 9.90 4.16
C ARG A 76 5.14 11.35 4.39
N ASN A 77 6.44 11.65 4.20
CA ASN A 77 6.94 13.00 4.21
C ASN A 77 8.11 13.12 3.23
N SER A 78 7.82 13.63 2.02
CA SER A 78 8.79 13.71 0.94
C SER A 78 9.88 14.75 1.19
N ASP A 79 9.69 15.67 2.14
CA ASP A 79 10.72 16.65 2.55
C ASP A 79 11.91 15.97 3.26
N LEU A 80 11.74 14.73 3.73
CA LEU A 80 12.80 13.92 4.32
C LEU A 80 13.61 13.11 3.29
N ALA A 81 13.24 13.16 2.01
CA ALA A 81 13.94 12.40 0.99
C ALA A 81 15.41 12.86 0.87
N PRO A 82 16.37 11.94 0.65
CA PRO A 82 17.80 12.25 0.68
C PRO A 82 18.25 13.03 -0.56
N THR A 83 17.43 13.05 -1.62
CA THR A 83 17.70 13.82 -2.82
C THR A 83 16.44 14.54 -3.35
N PRO A 84 16.58 15.69 -4.02
CA PRO A 84 15.47 16.40 -4.65
C PRO A 84 14.72 15.56 -5.68
N GLU A 85 15.40 14.64 -6.37
CA GLU A 85 14.81 13.78 -7.39
C GLU A 85 13.84 12.77 -6.78
N ILE A 86 14.19 12.17 -5.64
CA ILE A 86 13.30 11.26 -4.91
C ILE A 86 12.08 12.02 -4.39
N LYS A 87 12.28 13.21 -3.82
CA LYS A 87 11.17 14.08 -3.40
C LYS A 87 10.22 14.37 -4.56
N ALA A 88 10.76 14.85 -5.69
CA ALA A 88 9.96 15.17 -6.87
C ALA A 88 9.21 13.95 -7.42
N ALA A 89 9.82 12.77 -7.42
CA ALA A 89 9.17 11.54 -7.86
C ALA A 89 7.99 11.14 -6.97
N ILE A 90 8.13 11.29 -5.64
CA ILE A 90 7.05 11.03 -4.67
C ILE A 90 5.90 12.03 -4.88
N ASP A 91 6.22 13.32 -4.92
CA ASP A 91 5.23 14.41 -5.06
C ASP A 91 4.47 14.32 -6.39
N GLN A 92 5.19 13.98 -7.48
CA GLN A 92 4.58 13.78 -8.79
C GLN A 92 3.66 12.55 -8.79
N THR A 93 4.08 11.44 -8.20
CA THR A 93 3.25 10.22 -8.12
C THR A 93 1.96 10.47 -7.36
N LEU A 94 2.03 11.21 -6.24
CA LEU A 94 0.86 11.60 -5.47
C LEU A 94 -0.09 12.49 -6.30
N THR A 95 0.46 13.45 -7.03
CA THR A 95 -0.30 14.31 -7.95
C THR A 95 -0.99 13.51 -9.05
N ASP A 96 -0.28 12.56 -9.66
CA ASP A 96 -0.79 11.71 -10.73
C ASP A 96 -1.92 10.81 -10.24
N ILE A 97 -1.79 10.23 -9.03
CA ILE A 97 -2.84 9.40 -8.42
C ILE A 97 -4.11 10.22 -8.20
N LYS A 98 -4.00 11.43 -7.66
CA LYS A 98 -5.16 12.31 -7.44
C LYS A 98 -5.82 12.71 -8.76
N ALA A 99 -5.02 13.10 -9.75
CA ALA A 99 -5.53 13.50 -11.06
C ALA A 99 -6.22 12.33 -11.78
N PHE A 100 -5.62 11.14 -11.75
CA PHE A 100 -6.21 9.93 -12.32
C PHE A 100 -7.52 9.56 -11.62
N THR A 101 -7.51 9.53 -10.29
CA THR A 101 -8.70 9.19 -9.48
C THR A 101 -9.83 10.17 -9.74
N ALA A 102 -9.56 11.46 -9.81
CA ALA A 102 -10.57 12.48 -10.13
C ALA A 102 -11.22 12.23 -11.50
N LYS A 103 -10.43 11.88 -12.52
CA LYS A 103 -10.95 11.54 -13.86
C LYS A 103 -11.78 10.25 -13.87
N VAL A 104 -11.36 9.23 -13.12
CA VAL A 104 -12.14 7.99 -12.92
C VAL A 104 -13.47 8.29 -12.22
N HIS A 105 -13.45 9.09 -11.15
CA HIS A 105 -14.65 9.49 -10.43
C HIS A 105 -15.56 10.43 -11.23
N ALA A 106 -15.02 11.19 -12.19
CA ALA A 106 -15.80 12.00 -13.12
C ALA A 106 -16.38 11.17 -14.28
N GLY A 107 -15.87 9.95 -14.51
CA GLY A 107 -16.23 9.11 -15.66
C GLY A 107 -15.56 9.55 -16.97
N GLU A 108 -14.54 10.42 -16.91
CA GLU A 108 -13.70 10.77 -18.07
C GLU A 108 -12.80 9.59 -18.47
N ILE A 109 -12.29 8.87 -17.47
CA ILE A 109 -11.71 7.56 -17.62
C ILE A 109 -12.79 6.55 -17.23
N ASN A 110 -13.25 5.76 -18.19
CA ASN A 110 -14.37 4.85 -18.06
C ASN A 110 -14.07 3.51 -18.75
N GLY A 111 -14.85 2.50 -18.39
CA GLY A 111 -14.81 1.20 -19.04
C GLY A 111 -15.87 1.09 -20.14
N ALA A 112 -15.92 -0.06 -20.79
CA ALA A 112 -16.84 -0.33 -21.90
C ALA A 112 -18.33 -0.07 -21.57
N ASP A 113 -18.75 -0.27 -20.32
CA ASP A 113 -20.14 -0.08 -19.87
C ASP A 113 -20.33 1.23 -19.07
N GLY A 114 -19.39 2.17 -19.22
CA GLY A 114 -19.41 3.50 -18.62
C GLY A 114 -18.51 3.63 -17.40
N LYS A 115 -18.86 4.56 -16.51
CA LYS A 115 -18.02 4.93 -15.36
C LYS A 115 -17.68 3.71 -14.50
N PHE A 116 -16.41 3.63 -14.08
CA PHE A 116 -15.97 2.58 -13.16
C PHE A 116 -16.68 2.70 -11.80
N GLU A 117 -17.29 1.61 -11.37
CA GLU A 117 -17.97 1.46 -10.07
C GLU A 117 -17.23 0.46 -9.17
N HIS A 118 -16.34 -0.35 -9.76
CA HIS A 118 -15.55 -1.37 -9.10
C HIS A 118 -14.08 -1.23 -9.47
N PHE A 119 -13.20 -1.72 -8.60
CA PHE A 119 -11.83 -2.02 -9.00
C PHE A 119 -11.38 -3.37 -8.47
N LEU A 120 -10.50 -4.04 -9.20
CA LEU A 120 -9.88 -5.31 -8.84
C LEU A 120 -8.38 -5.12 -8.72
N VAL A 121 -7.83 -5.32 -7.52
CA VAL A 121 -6.39 -5.41 -7.30
C VAL A 121 -5.92 -6.84 -7.55
N ILE A 122 -4.93 -7.01 -8.42
CA ILE A 122 -4.24 -8.27 -8.67
C ILE A 122 -2.79 -8.11 -8.22
N GLY A 123 -2.41 -8.79 -7.14
CA GLY A 123 -1.10 -8.64 -6.51
C GLY A 123 -0.99 -9.61 -5.34
N ILE A 124 0.20 -9.99 -4.90
CA ILE A 124 0.38 -10.91 -3.75
C ILE A 124 1.25 -10.29 -2.66
N GLY A 125 1.03 -10.70 -1.41
CA GLY A 125 1.81 -10.25 -0.27
C GLY A 125 1.69 -8.74 -0.11
N GLY A 126 2.83 -8.03 -0.12
CA GLY A 126 2.84 -6.57 0.03
C GLY A 126 2.05 -5.81 -1.04
N SER A 127 1.91 -6.38 -2.24
CA SER A 127 1.17 -5.79 -3.36
C SER A 127 -0.36 -5.90 -3.23
N ALA A 128 -0.88 -6.57 -2.20
CA ALA A 128 -2.33 -6.71 -2.00
C ALA A 128 -2.76 -6.65 -0.53
N LEU A 129 -1.98 -7.17 0.41
CA LEU A 129 -2.36 -7.23 1.83
C LEU A 129 -2.54 -5.84 2.47
N GLY A 130 -1.69 -4.88 2.11
CA GLY A 130 -1.84 -3.49 2.57
C GLY A 130 -3.15 -2.87 2.05
N PRO A 131 -3.37 -2.86 0.72
CA PRO A 131 -4.62 -2.34 0.15
C PRO A 131 -5.87 -3.05 0.69
N GLN A 132 -5.80 -4.37 0.88
CA GLN A 132 -6.87 -5.15 1.51
C GLN A 132 -7.15 -4.72 2.95
N PHE A 133 -6.08 -4.51 3.74
CA PHE A 133 -6.21 -4.09 5.12
C PHE A 133 -6.84 -2.70 5.21
N VAL A 134 -6.35 -1.73 4.44
CA VAL A 134 -6.88 -0.36 4.42
C VAL A 134 -8.33 -0.34 3.94
N ALA A 135 -8.64 -1.04 2.85
CA ALA A 135 -10.02 -1.20 2.38
C ALA A 135 -10.89 -1.75 3.51
N LYS A 136 -10.52 -2.87 4.13
CA LYS A 136 -11.31 -3.47 5.22
C LYS A 136 -11.46 -2.57 6.45
N ALA A 137 -10.41 -1.84 6.82
CA ALA A 137 -10.39 -1.00 8.01
C ALA A 137 -11.21 0.29 7.83
N LEU A 138 -11.23 0.86 6.62
CA LEU A 138 -11.81 2.18 6.34
C LEU A 138 -13.11 2.14 5.53
N THR A 139 -13.49 0.98 4.97
CA THR A 139 -14.75 0.81 4.20
C THR A 139 -15.94 1.37 4.97
N GLN A 140 -16.71 2.23 4.32
CA GLN A 140 -17.97 2.74 4.82
C GLN A 140 -19.10 2.31 3.87
N PRO A 141 -19.84 1.23 4.20
CA PRO A 141 -20.89 0.72 3.33
C PRO A 141 -21.87 1.82 2.89
N GLY A 142 -22.03 1.98 1.57
CA GLY A 142 -22.92 2.97 0.96
C GLY A 142 -22.34 4.39 0.83
N LYS A 143 -21.09 4.63 1.25
CA LYS A 143 -20.39 5.92 1.07
C LYS A 143 -19.16 5.84 0.17
N ASP A 144 -18.55 4.67 0.06
CA ASP A 144 -17.39 4.46 -0.81
C ASP A 144 -17.73 4.80 -2.27
N ARG A 145 -16.78 5.42 -2.97
CA ARG A 145 -16.92 5.84 -4.38
C ARG A 145 -16.88 4.66 -5.34
N MET A 146 -16.12 3.62 -5.00
CA MET A 146 -15.95 2.41 -5.80
C MET A 146 -15.80 1.20 -4.87
N THR A 147 -16.25 0.02 -5.32
CA THR A 147 -16.16 -1.22 -4.54
C THR A 147 -14.87 -1.98 -4.86
N PRO A 148 -14.04 -2.31 -3.86
CA PRO A 148 -12.79 -3.06 -4.05
C PRO A 148 -13.01 -4.57 -4.18
N TRP A 149 -12.18 -5.21 -5.01
CA TRP A 149 -12.01 -6.66 -5.13
C TRP A 149 -10.52 -7.00 -5.15
N PHE A 150 -10.18 -8.25 -4.80
CA PHE A 150 -8.79 -8.68 -4.68
C PHE A 150 -8.58 -10.10 -5.20
N ILE A 151 -7.51 -10.29 -5.96
CA ILE A 151 -6.89 -11.59 -6.24
C ILE A 151 -5.47 -11.53 -5.70
N ASP A 152 -5.24 -12.26 -4.61
CA ASP A 152 -3.95 -12.29 -3.90
C ASP A 152 -3.33 -13.68 -3.75
N ASN A 153 -3.93 -14.67 -4.38
CA ASN A 153 -3.47 -16.03 -4.41
C ASN A 153 -3.56 -16.58 -5.85
N THR A 154 -2.83 -17.65 -6.15
CA THR A 154 -2.88 -18.37 -7.43
C THR A 154 -3.85 -19.54 -7.43
N ASP A 155 -4.57 -19.76 -6.33
CA ASP A 155 -5.59 -20.81 -6.22
C ASP A 155 -6.73 -20.55 -7.21
N PRO A 156 -6.97 -21.47 -8.18
CA PRO A 156 -7.99 -21.27 -9.22
C PRO A 156 -9.39 -21.12 -8.63
N ASP A 157 -9.73 -21.84 -7.55
CA ASP A 157 -11.08 -21.75 -6.95
C ASP A 157 -11.34 -20.35 -6.39
N GLY A 158 -10.31 -19.73 -5.79
CA GLY A 158 -10.39 -18.36 -5.29
C GLY A 158 -10.55 -17.33 -6.43
N ILE A 159 -9.79 -17.51 -7.52
CA ILE A 159 -9.89 -16.66 -8.71
C ILE A 159 -11.28 -16.77 -9.35
N ASP A 160 -11.80 -18.00 -9.51
CA ASP A 160 -13.11 -18.24 -10.11
C ASP A 160 -14.26 -17.67 -9.26
N GLN A 161 -14.14 -17.69 -7.93
CA GLN A 161 -15.11 -17.00 -7.07
C GLN A 161 -15.14 -15.49 -7.30
N ILE A 162 -13.99 -14.86 -7.57
CA ILE A 162 -13.94 -13.43 -7.90
C ILE A 162 -14.48 -13.18 -9.31
N LYS A 163 -14.09 -13.99 -10.30
CA LYS A 163 -14.62 -13.92 -11.68
C LYS A 163 -16.15 -14.04 -11.69
N ALA A 164 -16.71 -14.99 -10.93
CA ALA A 164 -18.15 -15.18 -10.82
C ALA A 164 -18.88 -13.96 -10.23
N LYS A 165 -18.26 -13.24 -9.28
CA LYS A 165 -18.82 -12.00 -8.72
C LYS A 165 -18.74 -10.83 -9.71
N LEU A 166 -17.70 -10.81 -10.55
CA LEU A 166 -17.43 -9.74 -11.50
C LEU A 166 -18.03 -9.94 -12.88
N VAL A 167 -18.55 -11.13 -13.21
CA VAL A 167 -18.96 -11.51 -14.58
C VAL A 167 -19.90 -10.50 -15.26
N ASN A 168 -20.84 -9.91 -14.51
CA ASN A 168 -21.78 -8.90 -15.03
C ASN A 168 -21.32 -7.45 -14.77
N LEU A 169 -20.10 -7.26 -14.28
CA LEU A 169 -19.53 -6.00 -13.82
C LEU A 169 -18.22 -5.64 -14.53
N LEU A 170 -17.69 -6.52 -15.40
CA LEU A 170 -16.38 -6.33 -16.07
C LEU A 170 -16.30 -5.00 -16.82
N GLY A 171 -17.33 -4.62 -17.57
CA GLY A 171 -17.40 -3.35 -18.30
C GLY A 171 -17.41 -2.10 -17.41
N LYS A 172 -17.58 -2.25 -16.09
CA LYS A 172 -17.49 -1.18 -15.08
C LYS A 172 -16.42 -1.43 -14.01
N THR A 173 -15.49 -2.36 -14.25
CA THR A 173 -14.40 -2.70 -13.32
C THR A 173 -13.07 -2.21 -13.86
N LEU A 174 -12.32 -1.46 -13.03
CA LEU A 174 -10.93 -1.08 -13.27
C LEU A 174 -9.99 -2.13 -12.68
N ILE A 175 -9.06 -2.64 -13.45
CA ILE A 175 -8.06 -3.65 -13.05
C ILE A 175 -6.75 -2.96 -12.68
N ILE A 176 -6.25 -3.23 -11.49
CA ILE A 176 -5.00 -2.69 -10.96
C ILE A 176 -4.04 -3.86 -10.76
N VAL A 177 -3.06 -4.01 -11.65
CA VAL A 177 -2.05 -5.08 -11.55
C VAL A 177 -0.82 -4.53 -10.84
N ILE A 178 -0.46 -5.13 -9.70
CA ILE A 178 0.59 -4.64 -8.82
C ILE A 178 1.71 -5.68 -8.68
N SER A 179 2.84 -5.42 -9.33
CA SER A 179 4.06 -6.22 -9.16
C SER A 179 5.30 -5.38 -9.46
N LYS A 180 6.22 -5.31 -8.50
CA LYS A 180 7.47 -4.55 -8.65
C LYS A 180 8.31 -5.01 -9.84
N SER A 181 8.53 -6.31 -9.96
CA SER A 181 9.36 -6.90 -11.01
C SER A 181 8.57 -7.30 -12.25
N GLY A 182 7.25 -7.47 -12.12
CA GLY A 182 6.41 -8.15 -13.11
C GLY A 182 6.72 -9.63 -13.29
N GLY A 183 7.64 -10.19 -12.51
CA GLY A 183 8.01 -11.61 -12.54
C GLY A 183 7.21 -12.50 -11.61
N THR A 184 6.39 -11.91 -10.72
CA THR A 184 5.58 -12.62 -9.73
C THR A 184 4.55 -13.51 -10.41
N LYS A 185 4.65 -14.83 -10.20
CA LYS A 185 3.87 -15.82 -10.95
C LYS A 185 2.40 -15.77 -10.58
N GLU A 186 2.11 -15.58 -9.31
CA GLU A 186 0.76 -15.51 -8.75
C GLU A 186 0.02 -14.30 -9.33
N THR A 187 0.63 -13.11 -9.30
CA THR A 187 0.08 -11.90 -9.93
C THR A 187 -0.11 -12.08 -11.43
N ARG A 188 0.87 -12.67 -12.13
CA ARG A 188 0.77 -12.94 -13.56
C ARG A 188 -0.37 -13.90 -13.89
N ASN A 189 -0.54 -14.97 -13.12
CA ASN A 189 -1.61 -15.95 -13.33
C ASN A 189 -2.98 -15.31 -13.13
N GLY A 190 -3.18 -14.57 -12.04
CA GLY A 190 -4.42 -13.83 -11.80
C GLY A 190 -4.71 -12.82 -12.92
N MET A 191 -3.69 -12.12 -13.41
CA MET A 191 -3.83 -11.19 -14.54
C MET A 191 -4.27 -11.92 -15.82
N LEU A 192 -3.67 -13.06 -16.15
CA LEU A 192 -4.03 -13.84 -17.35
C LEU A 192 -5.46 -14.40 -17.26
N GLU A 193 -5.88 -14.88 -16.09
CA GLU A 193 -7.24 -15.36 -15.87
C GLU A 193 -8.28 -14.25 -16.04
N ILE A 194 -7.98 -13.04 -15.59
CA ILE A 194 -8.85 -11.88 -15.81
C ILE A 194 -8.79 -11.42 -17.26
N GLN A 195 -7.63 -11.42 -17.92
CA GLN A 195 -7.55 -11.15 -19.36
C GLN A 195 -8.45 -12.09 -20.16
N ALA A 196 -8.40 -13.40 -19.87
CA ALA A 196 -9.27 -14.38 -20.50
C ALA A 196 -10.77 -14.09 -20.25
N ALA A 197 -11.14 -13.68 -19.03
CA ALA A 197 -12.52 -13.30 -18.73
C ALA A 197 -12.99 -12.05 -19.51
N TYR A 198 -12.10 -11.08 -19.74
CA TYR A 198 -12.38 -9.92 -20.60
C TYR A 198 -12.54 -10.34 -22.07
N ASP A 199 -11.65 -11.19 -22.58
CA ASP A 199 -11.73 -11.72 -23.95
C ASP A 199 -13.03 -12.51 -24.18
N GLU A 200 -13.42 -13.37 -23.23
CA GLU A 200 -14.68 -14.13 -23.26
C GLU A 200 -15.92 -13.22 -23.25
N ALA A 201 -15.85 -12.08 -22.57
CA ALA A 201 -16.89 -11.07 -22.54
C ALA A 201 -16.87 -10.13 -23.78
N GLY A 202 -15.89 -10.27 -24.67
CA GLY A 202 -15.70 -9.39 -25.82
C GLY A 202 -15.25 -7.97 -25.44
N LEU A 203 -14.59 -7.83 -24.29
CA LEU A 203 -14.09 -6.57 -23.75
C LEU A 203 -12.57 -6.46 -23.91
N SER A 204 -12.07 -5.26 -24.15
CA SER A 204 -10.63 -5.01 -24.22
C SER A 204 -10.05 -4.84 -22.82
N PHE A 205 -9.15 -5.74 -22.40
CA PHE A 205 -8.48 -5.63 -21.10
C PHE A 205 -7.67 -4.33 -20.95
N SER A 206 -7.03 -3.85 -22.02
CA SER A 206 -6.19 -2.63 -21.97
C SER A 206 -6.98 -1.39 -21.57
N ASP A 207 -8.25 -1.32 -21.98
CA ASP A 207 -9.15 -0.20 -21.72
C ASP A 207 -9.66 -0.20 -20.26
N HIS A 208 -9.29 -1.24 -19.51
CA HIS A 208 -9.67 -1.47 -18.12
C HIS A 208 -8.47 -1.61 -17.19
N ALA A 209 -7.23 -1.53 -17.67
CA ALA A 209 -6.06 -1.90 -16.87
C ALA A 209 -5.13 -0.73 -16.56
N VAL A 210 -4.60 -0.73 -15.34
CA VAL A 210 -3.45 0.07 -14.90
C VAL A 210 -2.40 -0.83 -14.24
N ALA A 211 -1.14 -0.40 -14.28
CA ALA A 211 -0.05 -1.10 -13.61
C ALA A 211 0.55 -0.25 -12.48
N VAL A 212 0.91 -0.89 -11.38
CA VAL A 212 1.81 -0.33 -10.35
C VAL A 212 3.06 -1.20 -10.32
N THR A 213 4.17 -0.66 -10.82
CA THR A 213 5.36 -1.48 -11.12
C THR A 213 6.65 -0.67 -11.20
N GLY A 214 7.80 -1.36 -11.14
CA GLY A 214 9.09 -0.72 -11.39
C GLY A 214 9.26 -0.38 -12.87
N GLU A 215 9.86 0.77 -13.15
CA GLU A 215 10.19 1.19 -14.52
C GLU A 215 11.07 0.15 -15.21
N GLY A 216 10.75 -0.18 -16.46
CA GLY A 216 11.47 -1.17 -17.26
C GLY A 216 11.26 -2.63 -16.83
N SER A 217 10.43 -2.90 -15.82
CA SER A 217 10.10 -4.26 -15.39
C SER A 217 9.30 -5.03 -16.46
N ASN A 218 9.11 -6.34 -16.26
CA ASN A 218 8.30 -7.13 -17.18
C ASN A 218 6.85 -6.63 -17.26
N LEU A 219 6.26 -6.21 -16.14
CA LEU A 219 4.89 -5.70 -16.12
C LEU A 219 4.82 -4.32 -16.77
N ASP A 220 5.85 -3.50 -16.60
CA ASP A 220 5.96 -2.19 -17.25
C ASP A 220 5.97 -2.32 -18.78
N GLN A 221 6.74 -3.28 -19.29
CA GLN A 221 6.81 -3.60 -20.71
C GLN A 221 5.48 -4.16 -21.24
N VAL A 222 4.84 -5.08 -20.50
CA VAL A 222 3.52 -5.62 -20.86
C VAL A 222 2.47 -4.51 -20.91
N ALA A 223 2.42 -3.64 -19.91
CA ALA A 223 1.46 -2.55 -19.84
C ALA A 223 1.69 -1.51 -20.96
N THR A 224 2.96 -1.23 -21.28
CA THR A 224 3.33 -0.31 -22.37
C THR A 224 2.96 -0.91 -23.73
N ALA A 225 3.34 -2.16 -24.00
CA ALA A 225 3.04 -2.83 -25.27
C ALA A 225 1.54 -3.07 -25.46
N GLY A 226 0.82 -3.31 -24.36
CA GLY A 226 -0.64 -3.49 -24.36
C GLY A 226 -1.43 -2.18 -24.34
N GLY A 227 -0.79 -1.01 -24.27
CA GLY A 227 -1.49 0.28 -24.27
C GLY A 227 -2.43 0.48 -23.07
N TRP A 228 -2.03 0.02 -21.89
CA TRP A 228 -2.86 0.15 -20.68
C TRP A 228 -3.05 1.62 -20.30
N ILE A 229 -4.17 1.92 -19.62
CA ILE A 229 -4.63 3.30 -19.34
C ILE A 229 -3.53 4.15 -18.71
N GLN A 230 -2.85 3.62 -17.69
CA GLN A 230 -1.80 4.32 -16.97
C GLN A 230 -0.87 3.34 -16.23
N ARG A 231 0.36 3.79 -15.99
CA ARG A 231 1.36 3.09 -15.18
C ARG A 231 1.80 4.02 -14.05
N PHE A 232 1.94 3.47 -12.84
CA PHE A 232 2.41 4.17 -11.65
C PHE A 232 3.70 3.52 -11.13
N PRO A 233 4.67 4.32 -10.66
CA PRO A 233 5.97 3.80 -10.30
C PRO A 233 5.95 3.02 -8.98
N MET A 234 6.81 2.01 -8.91
CA MET A 234 7.20 1.33 -7.68
C MET A 234 8.73 1.26 -7.60
N TRP A 235 9.31 2.04 -6.69
CA TRP A 235 10.77 2.19 -6.60
C TRP A 235 11.47 1.03 -5.90
N ASP A 236 12.76 0.86 -6.18
CA ASP A 236 13.59 -0.21 -5.64
C ASP A 236 13.79 -0.12 -4.12
N TRP A 237 13.87 1.09 -3.57
CA TRP A 237 13.95 1.40 -2.14
C TRP A 237 12.62 1.27 -1.37
N VAL A 238 11.51 0.97 -2.06
CA VAL A 238 10.24 0.61 -1.44
C VAL A 238 10.14 -0.92 -1.37
N GLY A 239 10.19 -1.46 -0.15
CA GLY A 239 9.93 -2.87 0.11
C GLY A 239 8.44 -3.21 -0.02
N GLY A 240 8.12 -4.42 -0.48
CA GLY A 240 6.71 -4.83 -0.67
C GLY A 240 5.86 -4.70 0.60
N ARG A 241 6.36 -5.19 1.75
CA ARG A 241 5.65 -5.11 3.04
C ARG A 241 5.57 -3.68 3.63
N THR A 242 6.22 -2.71 3.01
CA THR A 242 6.23 -1.30 3.42
C THR A 242 5.76 -0.39 2.27
N SER A 243 4.98 -0.92 1.33
CA SER A 243 4.58 -0.21 0.11
C SER A 243 3.21 0.47 0.19
N GLU A 244 2.48 0.31 1.29
CA GLU A 244 1.10 0.83 1.41
C GLU A 244 1.00 2.33 1.15
N THR A 245 1.98 3.11 1.59
CA THR A 245 2.00 4.56 1.39
C THR A 245 2.61 4.97 0.04
N SER A 246 2.85 4.04 -0.89
CA SER A 246 3.18 4.33 -2.29
C SER A 246 1.94 4.18 -3.18
N ALA A 247 2.12 4.26 -4.50
CA ALA A 247 1.07 3.94 -5.46
C ALA A 247 0.41 2.56 -5.24
N VAL A 248 1.06 1.62 -4.53
CA VAL A 248 0.47 0.31 -4.20
C VAL A 248 -0.82 0.45 -3.38
N GLY A 249 -0.82 1.28 -2.32
CA GLY A 249 -1.99 1.48 -1.46
C GLY A 249 -2.74 2.77 -1.72
N LEU A 250 -2.03 3.86 -2.06
CA LEU A 250 -2.66 5.16 -2.29
C LEU A 250 -3.63 5.17 -3.48
N LEU A 251 -3.31 4.45 -4.56
CA LEU A 251 -4.20 4.38 -5.73
C LEU A 251 -5.53 3.65 -5.38
N PRO A 252 -5.53 2.41 -4.85
CA PRO A 252 -6.76 1.77 -4.39
C PRO A 252 -7.54 2.59 -3.35
N ALA A 253 -6.86 3.20 -2.37
CA ALA A 253 -7.51 4.01 -1.33
C ALA A 253 -8.21 5.25 -1.92
N ALA A 254 -7.54 5.95 -2.83
CA ALA A 254 -8.12 7.11 -3.52
C ALA A 254 -9.31 6.71 -4.39
N LEU A 255 -9.21 5.61 -5.14
CA LEU A 255 -10.31 5.09 -5.96
C LEU A 255 -11.54 4.72 -5.12
N GLN A 256 -11.34 4.13 -3.94
CA GLN A 256 -12.42 3.86 -2.98
C GLN A 256 -13.02 5.15 -2.39
N GLY A 257 -12.31 6.28 -2.46
CA GLY A 257 -12.78 7.59 -2.04
C GLY A 257 -12.23 8.06 -0.69
N PHE A 258 -11.13 7.47 -0.22
CA PHE A 258 -10.46 7.93 1.00
C PHE A 258 -9.54 9.13 0.74
N GLU A 259 -9.46 10.03 1.72
CA GLU A 259 -8.60 11.21 1.68
C GLU A 259 -7.13 10.80 1.92
N ILE A 260 -6.41 10.52 0.83
CA ILE A 260 -5.04 9.99 0.91
C ILE A 260 -4.01 10.97 1.49
N ASP A 261 -4.31 12.27 1.47
CA ASP A 261 -3.46 13.28 2.12
C ASP A 261 -3.55 13.22 3.64
N GLU A 262 -4.74 12.91 4.19
CA GLU A 262 -4.92 12.72 5.64
C GLU A 262 -4.35 11.38 6.11
N PHE A 263 -4.21 10.42 5.19
CA PHE A 263 -3.63 9.10 5.48
C PHE A 263 -2.10 9.11 5.61
N LEU A 264 -1.41 10.01 4.90
CA LEU A 264 0.05 10.16 4.92
C LEU A 264 0.51 10.98 6.13
#